data_AF-M3U1M8-F1
#
_entry.id   AF-M3U1M8-F1
#
_cell.length_a   1.000
_cell.length_b   1.000
_cell.length_c   1.000
_cell.angle_alpha   90.00
_cell.angle_beta   90.00
_cell.angle_gamma   90.00
#
_symmetry.space_group_name_H-M   'P 1'
#
loop_
_entity.id
_entity.type
_entity.pdbx_description
1 polymer ?
#
loop_
_entity_poly.entity_id
_entity_poly.type
_entity_poly.pdbx_seq_one_letter_code
_entity_poly.pdbx_strand_id
1 'polypeptide(L)'
;MDENDKITNSSNLIPLPRTPSARKVIQDFLKTAEDDEVKELAVSFYTLFCHTVGPFLLYEIEKKQYAQVLEKVNSIDEVGDYYGAEHLLRLVAKLPQICYEIHFDKMDELKVFLEQLAHFMEENASILFIDKYFRINPNQKTIE
;
A
#
# COMPACT_ATOMS: atom_id res chain seq x y z
N MET A 1 42.59 4.53 -1.28
CA MET A 1 41.69 3.69 -0.48
C MET A 1 40.96 4.67 0.41
N ASP A 2 39.87 5.26 -0.08
CA ASP A 2 39.15 6.30 0.65
C ASP A 2 37.64 6.21 0.39
N GLU A 3 36.91 6.13 1.51
CA GLU A 3 35.50 6.45 1.74
C GLU A 3 34.39 5.69 1.00
N ASN A 4 34.68 4.59 0.31
CA ASN A 4 33.66 3.77 -0.35
C ASN A 4 33.13 2.58 0.47
N ASP A 5 33.41 2.51 1.78
CA ASP A 5 33.21 1.29 2.59
C ASP A 5 32.65 1.53 4.02
N LYS A 6 31.87 2.60 4.27
CA LYS A 6 31.37 2.89 5.64
C LYS A 6 29.92 3.33 5.80
N ILE A 7 29.00 2.97 4.91
CA ILE A 7 27.57 2.85 5.28
C ILE A 7 27.00 1.55 4.69
N THR A 8 27.23 0.47 5.42
CA THR A 8 26.61 -0.84 5.27
C THR A 8 25.07 -0.74 5.33
N ASN A 9 24.37 -1.34 4.35
CA ASN A 9 23.02 -1.93 4.49
C ASN A 9 22.02 -1.21 5.42
N SER A 10 21.50 -0.04 5.05
CA SER A 10 20.33 0.51 5.75
C SER A 10 19.04 -0.14 5.24
N SER A 11 18.70 -1.31 5.81
CA SER A 11 17.40 -1.97 5.67
C SER A 11 16.32 -1.10 6.31
N ASN A 12 15.77 -0.18 5.51
CA ASN A 12 14.68 0.70 5.89
C ASN A 12 13.35 -0.01 5.61
N LEU A 13 12.57 -0.31 6.65
CA LEU A 13 11.26 -0.97 6.55
C LEU A 13 10.17 -0.04 7.01
N ILE A 14 9.02 -0.14 6.36
CA ILE A 14 7.82 0.57 6.78
C ILE A 14 7.27 -0.17 8.03
N PRO A 15 7.10 0.51 9.17
CA PRO A 15 6.56 -0.11 10.38
C PRO A 15 5.09 -0.46 10.17
N LEU A 16 4.67 -1.62 10.69
CA LEU A 16 3.27 -2.06 10.71
C LEU A 16 2.80 -2.26 12.17
N PRO A 17 1.52 -2.01 12.49
CA PRO A 17 0.48 -1.51 11.59
C PRO A 17 0.70 -0.03 11.22
N ARG A 18 0.38 0.33 9.98
CA ARG A 18 0.40 1.72 9.53
C ARG A 18 -0.80 2.48 10.06
N THR A 19 -0.57 3.74 10.36
CA THR A 19 -1.60 4.70 10.72
C THR A 19 -1.42 5.94 9.86
N PRO A 20 -2.43 6.31 9.04
CA PRO A 20 -3.65 5.54 8.77
C PRO A 20 -3.37 4.24 7.97
N SER A 21 -4.22 3.22 8.18
CA SER A 21 -4.17 1.97 7.41
C SER A 21 -4.76 2.17 6.01
N ALA A 22 -4.44 1.28 5.08
CA ALA A 22 -4.98 1.30 3.72
C ALA A 22 -6.51 1.20 3.74
N ARG A 23 -7.08 0.40 4.65
CA ARG A 23 -8.53 0.36 4.86
C ARG A 23 -9.06 1.75 5.22
N LYS A 24 -8.42 2.42 6.18
CA LYS A 24 -8.84 3.75 6.63
C LYS A 24 -8.74 4.79 5.52
N VAL A 25 -7.65 4.76 4.74
CA VAL A 25 -7.47 5.65 3.59
C VAL A 25 -8.60 5.48 2.58
N ILE A 26 -8.91 4.25 2.16
CA ILE A 26 -9.98 4.00 1.20
C ILE A 26 -11.35 4.34 1.79
N GLN A 27 -11.61 4.03 3.06
CA GLN A 27 -12.87 4.39 3.73
C GLN A 27 -13.07 5.91 3.83
N ASP A 28 -12.01 6.67 4.00
CA ASP A 28 -12.10 8.13 4.04
C ASP A 28 -12.27 8.73 2.64
N PHE A 29 -11.58 8.20 1.64
CA PHE A 29 -11.82 8.52 0.23
C PHE A 29 -13.27 8.25 -0.21
N LEU A 30 -13.85 7.11 0.20
CA LEU A 30 -15.24 6.77 -0.12
C LEU A 30 -16.27 7.77 0.42
N LYS A 31 -15.92 8.54 1.47
CA LYS A 31 -16.80 9.60 2.00
C LYS A 31 -16.73 10.89 1.18
N THR A 32 -15.68 11.07 0.39
CA THR A 32 -15.49 12.25 -0.46
C THR A 32 -15.96 12.00 -1.90
N ALA A 33 -15.96 10.74 -2.36
CA ALA A 33 -16.45 10.37 -3.67
C ALA A 33 -17.97 10.53 -3.77
N GLU A 34 -18.45 11.27 -4.76
CA GLU A 34 -19.89 11.41 -5.03
C GLU A 34 -20.40 10.34 -5.99
N ASP A 35 -19.60 10.01 -7.00
CA ASP A 35 -19.90 9.07 -8.08
C ASP A 35 -19.88 7.61 -7.60
N ASP A 36 -20.94 6.86 -7.91
CA ASP A 36 -21.10 5.47 -7.45
C ASP A 36 -20.16 4.50 -8.18
N GLU A 37 -19.80 4.75 -9.45
CA GLU A 37 -18.83 3.94 -10.17
C GLU A 37 -17.42 4.14 -9.61
N VAL A 38 -17.07 5.37 -9.23
CA VAL A 38 -15.82 5.67 -8.50
C VAL A 38 -15.77 4.91 -7.16
N LYS A 39 -16.88 4.84 -6.43
CA LYS A 39 -16.95 4.08 -5.17
C LYS A 39 -16.79 2.58 -5.41
N GLU A 40 -17.44 2.02 -6.44
CA GLU A 40 -17.30 0.61 -6.81
C GLU A 40 -15.86 0.26 -7.18
N LEU A 41 -15.20 1.14 -7.95
CA LEU A 41 -13.79 0.99 -8.30
C LEU A 41 -12.89 1.10 -7.09
N ALA A 42 -13.16 1.99 -6.14
CA ALA A 42 -12.40 2.12 -4.90
C ALA A 42 -12.50 0.87 -4.02
N VAL A 43 -13.70 0.27 -3.90
CA VAL A 43 -13.90 -1.00 -3.20
C VAL A 43 -13.14 -2.13 -3.90
N SER A 44 -13.25 -2.22 -5.24
CA SER A 44 -12.53 -3.22 -6.04
C SER A 44 -11.01 -3.06 -5.93
N PHE A 45 -10.52 -1.83 -5.93
CA PHE A 45 -9.11 -1.50 -5.73
C PHE A 45 -8.60 -1.92 -4.36
N TYR A 46 -9.38 -1.73 -3.29
CA TYR A 46 -9.04 -2.21 -1.95
C TYR A 46 -8.98 -3.75 -1.88
N THR A 47 -9.95 -4.44 -2.48
CA THR A 47 -9.95 -5.90 -2.56
C THR A 47 -8.72 -6.41 -3.32
N LEU A 48 -8.43 -5.80 -4.47
CA LEU A 48 -7.23 -6.10 -5.26
C LEU A 48 -5.96 -5.85 -4.45
N PHE A 49 -5.89 -4.75 -3.72
CA PHE A 49 -4.77 -4.43 -2.83
C PHE A 49 -4.51 -5.55 -1.84
N CYS A 50 -5.52 -5.98 -1.07
CA CYS A 50 -5.37 -7.04 -0.08
C CYS A 50 -4.82 -8.34 -0.68
N HIS A 51 -5.27 -8.72 -1.88
CA HIS A 51 -4.80 -9.92 -2.58
C HIS A 51 -3.40 -9.78 -3.21
N THR A 52 -2.98 -8.55 -3.52
CA THR A 52 -1.73 -8.29 -4.25
C THR A 52 -0.56 -7.93 -3.35
N VAL A 53 -0.80 -7.52 -2.09
CA VAL A 53 0.27 -7.16 -1.13
C VAL A 53 1.37 -8.23 -1.12
N GLY A 54 1.05 -9.43 -0.65
CA GLY A 54 2.01 -10.54 -0.54
C GLY A 54 2.76 -10.86 -1.84
N PRO A 55 2.07 -11.17 -2.94
CA PRO A 55 2.71 -11.63 -4.16
C PRO A 55 3.42 -10.55 -4.97
N PHE A 56 2.92 -9.30 -4.99
CA PHE A 56 3.37 -8.31 -5.97
C PHE A 56 3.93 -6.99 -5.40
N LEU A 57 3.55 -6.61 -4.17
CA LEU A 57 3.84 -5.25 -3.69
C LEU A 57 5.02 -5.17 -2.71
N LEU A 58 5.50 -6.30 -2.19
CA LEU A 58 6.54 -6.35 -1.16
C LEU A 58 7.92 -6.65 -1.71
N TYR A 59 8.92 -5.93 -1.21
CA TYR A 59 10.33 -6.27 -1.38
C TYR A 59 10.70 -7.51 -0.55
N GLU A 60 11.80 -8.16 -0.88
CA GLU A 60 12.28 -9.36 -0.16
C GLU A 60 12.43 -9.13 1.35
N ILE A 61 12.89 -7.95 1.76
CA ILE A 61 13.05 -7.60 3.19
C ILE A 61 11.71 -7.48 3.95
N GLU A 62 10.59 -7.23 3.25
CA GLU A 62 9.25 -7.10 3.83
C GLU A 62 8.54 -8.45 3.99
N LYS A 63 9.04 -9.53 3.36
CA LYS A 63 8.37 -10.85 3.37
C LYS A 63 8.24 -11.45 4.75
N LYS A 64 9.24 -11.28 5.63
CA LYS A 64 9.18 -11.73 7.03
C LYS A 64 8.08 -10.99 7.81
N GLN A 65 7.93 -9.70 7.58
CA GLN A 65 6.89 -8.89 8.22
C GLN A 65 5.50 -9.30 7.73
N TYR A 66 5.34 -9.58 6.44
CA TYR A 66 4.08 -10.08 5.90
C TYR A 66 3.66 -11.44 6.49
N ALA A 67 4.60 -12.36 6.70
CA ALA A 67 4.30 -13.61 7.38
C ALA A 67 3.72 -13.39 8.79
N GLN A 68 4.26 -12.42 9.53
CA GLN A 68 3.73 -12.03 10.84
C GLN A 68 2.34 -11.39 10.74
N VAL A 69 2.03 -10.62 9.69
CA VAL A 69 0.68 -10.10 9.43
C VAL A 69 -0.30 -11.25 9.20
N LEU A 70 0.09 -12.26 8.40
CA LEU A 70 -0.76 -13.41 8.10
C LEU A 70 -1.13 -14.24 9.34
N GLU A 71 -0.29 -14.24 10.38
CA GLU A 71 -0.61 -14.88 11.67
C GLU A 71 -1.65 -14.10 12.49
N LYS A 72 -1.90 -12.83 12.17
CA LYS A 72 -2.78 -11.93 12.92
C LYS A 72 -4.13 -11.70 12.26
N VAL A 73 -4.24 -11.93 10.96
CA VAL A 73 -5.47 -11.72 10.19
C VAL A 73 -6.29 -13.01 10.11
N ASN A 74 -7.62 -12.86 10.15
CA ASN A 74 -8.55 -13.98 9.98
C ASN A 74 -9.03 -14.12 8.52
N SER A 75 -8.84 -13.07 7.71
CA SER A 75 -9.21 -13.03 6.30
C SER A 75 -8.24 -12.16 5.50
N ILE A 76 -8.18 -12.37 4.19
CA ILE A 76 -7.31 -11.58 3.30
C ILE A 76 -7.66 -10.09 3.34
N ASP A 77 -8.93 -9.75 3.52
CA ASP A 77 -9.41 -8.37 3.56
C ASP A 77 -8.88 -7.59 4.77
N GLU A 78 -8.44 -8.26 5.84
CA GLU A 78 -7.81 -7.65 7.01
C GLU A 78 -6.34 -7.29 6.79
N VAL A 79 -5.71 -7.76 5.70
CA VAL A 79 -4.34 -7.34 5.34
C VAL A 79 -4.26 -5.82 5.17
N GLY A 80 -5.31 -5.21 4.60
CA GLY A 80 -5.40 -3.76 4.45
C GLY A 80 -5.43 -2.95 5.75
N ASP A 81 -5.61 -3.60 6.91
CA ASP A 81 -5.53 -2.95 8.22
C ASP A 81 -4.09 -2.74 8.70
N TYR A 82 -3.13 -3.47 8.14
CA TYR A 82 -1.72 -3.39 8.54
C TYR A 82 -0.92 -2.44 7.66
N TYR A 83 -1.19 -2.42 6.37
CA TYR A 83 -0.44 -1.63 5.38
C TYR A 83 -1.00 -0.21 5.22
N GLY A 84 -0.23 0.69 4.61
CA GLY A 84 -0.57 2.12 4.51
C GLY A 84 -0.61 2.65 3.08
N ALA A 85 -0.66 3.97 2.97
CA ALA A 85 -0.69 4.71 1.70
C ALA A 85 0.52 4.42 0.80
N GLU A 86 1.69 4.17 1.38
CA GLU A 86 2.91 3.85 0.63
C GLU A 86 2.76 2.59 -0.21
N HIS A 87 2.07 1.57 0.31
CA HIS A 87 1.83 0.31 -0.39
C HIS A 87 0.68 0.44 -1.40
N LEU A 88 -0.33 1.28 -1.13
CA LEU A 88 -1.37 1.59 -2.12
C LEU A 88 -0.78 2.19 -3.39
N LEU A 89 0.18 3.12 -3.26
CA LEU A 89 0.89 3.69 -4.41
C LEU A 89 1.67 2.64 -5.21
N ARG A 90 2.22 1.61 -4.55
CA ARG A 90 2.88 0.50 -5.26
C ARG A 90 1.88 -0.28 -6.11
N LEU A 91 0.63 -0.44 -5.67
CA LEU A 91 -0.41 -1.06 -6.48
C LEU A 91 -0.74 -0.20 -7.71
N VAL A 92 -0.89 1.12 -7.54
CA VAL A 92 -1.13 2.04 -8.66
C VAL A 92 -0.06 1.89 -9.74
N ALA A 93 1.21 1.77 -9.35
CA ALA A 93 2.31 1.52 -10.29
C ALA A 93 2.23 0.15 -11.00
N LYS A 94 1.53 -0.83 -10.43
CA LYS A 94 1.32 -2.17 -11.01
C LYS A 94 0.05 -2.28 -11.86
N LEU A 95 -0.91 -1.38 -11.68
CA LEU A 95 -2.19 -1.42 -12.41
C LEU A 95 -2.03 -1.48 -13.93
N PRO A 96 -1.12 -0.73 -14.60
CA PRO A 96 -1.01 -0.81 -16.06
C PRO A 96 -0.71 -2.23 -16.56
N GLN A 97 0.14 -2.97 -15.84
CA GLN A 97 0.44 -4.37 -16.16
C GLN A 97 -0.76 -5.27 -15.87
N ILE A 98 -1.39 -5.12 -14.70
CA ILE A 98 -2.56 -5.93 -14.30
C ILE A 98 -3.72 -5.73 -15.30
N CYS A 99 -4.05 -4.49 -15.63
CA CYS A 99 -5.12 -4.14 -16.57
C CYS A 99 -4.85 -4.69 -17.96
N TYR A 100 -3.59 -4.68 -18.42
CA TYR A 100 -3.20 -5.29 -19.68
C TYR A 100 -3.40 -6.81 -19.66
N GLU A 101 -2.95 -7.50 -18.61
CA GLU A 101 -3.05 -8.95 -18.48
C GLU A 101 -4.52 -9.42 -18.46
N ILE A 102 -5.40 -8.72 -17.73
CA ILE A 102 -6.81 -9.09 -17.61
C ILE A 102 -7.71 -8.52 -18.72
N HIS A 103 -7.16 -7.74 -19.64
CA HIS A 103 -7.91 -7.02 -20.68
C HIS A 103 -9.04 -6.16 -20.08
N PHE A 104 -8.69 -5.34 -19.09
CA PHE A 104 -9.64 -4.47 -18.40
C PHE A 104 -10.30 -3.47 -19.37
N ASP A 105 -11.63 -3.39 -19.34
CA ASP A 105 -12.46 -2.69 -20.33
C ASP A 105 -12.87 -1.27 -19.91
N LYS A 106 -12.91 -0.99 -18.60
CA LYS A 106 -13.30 0.30 -18.02
C LYS A 106 -12.14 1.27 -17.77
N MET A 107 -11.26 1.42 -18.76
CA MET A 107 -10.01 2.16 -18.58
C MET A 107 -10.21 3.65 -18.31
N ASP A 108 -11.30 4.26 -18.77
CA ASP A 108 -11.55 5.69 -18.60
C ASP A 108 -12.11 5.99 -17.19
N GLU A 109 -12.99 5.13 -16.69
CA GLU A 109 -13.53 5.17 -15.34
C GLU A 109 -12.43 4.90 -14.31
N LEU A 110 -11.52 3.96 -14.61
CA LEU A 110 -10.33 3.72 -13.79
C LEU A 110 -9.43 4.95 -13.71
N LYS A 111 -9.22 5.68 -14.80
CA LYS A 111 -8.44 6.93 -14.78
C LYS A 111 -9.11 7.98 -13.89
N VAL A 112 -10.42 8.17 -14.03
CA VAL A 112 -11.19 9.12 -13.20
C VAL A 112 -11.07 8.77 -11.71
N PHE A 113 -11.24 7.50 -11.35
CA PHE A 113 -11.02 7.04 -9.98
C PHE A 113 -9.59 7.30 -9.50
N LEU A 114 -8.57 6.95 -10.30
CA LEU A 114 -7.17 7.14 -9.91
C LEU A 114 -6.79 8.61 -9.76
N GLU A 115 -7.33 9.50 -10.59
CA GLU A 115 -7.14 10.95 -10.49
C GLU A 115 -7.75 11.49 -9.19
N GLN A 116 -8.98 11.08 -8.85
CA GLN A 116 -9.63 11.48 -7.60
C GLN A 116 -8.90 10.93 -6.38
N LEU A 117 -8.46 9.67 -6.42
CA LEU A 117 -7.68 9.06 -5.34
C LEU A 117 -6.34 9.79 -5.17
N ALA A 118 -5.64 10.10 -6.27
CA ALA A 118 -4.38 10.82 -6.22
C ALA A 118 -4.54 12.21 -5.60
N HIS A 119 -5.58 12.95 -6.00
CA HIS A 119 -5.90 14.26 -5.42
C HIS A 119 -6.19 14.16 -3.93
N PHE A 120 -7.02 13.21 -3.51
CA PHE A 120 -7.30 12.96 -2.09
C PHE A 120 -6.02 12.65 -1.31
N MET A 121 -5.12 11.82 -1.87
CA MET A 121 -3.86 11.50 -1.21
C MET A 121 -2.90 12.68 -1.13
N GLU A 122 -2.90 13.57 -2.12
CA GLU A 122 -2.11 14.81 -2.14
C GLU A 122 -2.58 15.79 -1.04
N GLU A 123 -3.89 16.03 -0.94
CA GLU A 123 -4.47 16.91 0.09
C GLU A 123 -4.18 16.42 1.52
N ASN A 124 -4.02 15.11 1.69
CA ASN A 124 -3.78 14.47 2.99
C ASN A 124 -2.34 13.98 3.17
N ALA A 125 -1.41 14.37 2.28
CA ALA A 125 -0.07 13.77 2.19
C ALA A 125 0.72 13.80 3.51
N SER A 126 0.62 14.90 4.27
CA SER A 126 1.30 15.06 5.57
C SER A 126 0.88 14.06 6.64
N ILE A 127 -0.31 13.45 6.49
CA ILE A 127 -0.87 12.45 7.41
C ILE A 127 -0.63 11.04 6.84
N LEU A 128 -0.73 10.89 5.52
CA LEU A 128 -0.66 9.59 4.85
C LEU A 128 0.76 9.05 4.74
N PHE A 129 1.75 9.90 4.51
CA PHE A 129 3.12 9.49 4.21
C PHE A 129 4.08 9.83 5.34
N ILE A 130 4.97 8.89 5.65
CA ILE A 130 6.02 9.12 6.65
C ILE A 130 7.19 9.93 6.09
N ASP A 131 7.68 10.89 6.87
CA ASP A 131 8.90 11.64 6.53
C ASP A 131 10.19 10.80 6.73
N LYS A 132 10.15 9.73 7.53
CA LYS A 132 11.33 8.96 7.95
C LYS A 132 11.06 7.46 8.01
N TYR A 133 11.92 6.68 7.36
CA TYR A 133 11.96 5.22 7.48
C TYR A 133 12.68 4.78 8.77
N PHE A 134 12.26 3.66 9.37
CA PHE A 134 12.95 3.07 10.52
C PHE A 134 14.09 2.16 10.07
N ARG A 135 15.25 2.28 10.74
CA ARG A 135 16.37 1.33 10.61
C ARG A 135 16.03 0.05 11.38
N ILE A 136 16.02 -1.09 10.70
CA ILE A 136 15.72 -2.38 11.34
C ILE A 136 16.99 -3.02 11.90
N ASN A 137 16.89 -3.65 13.08
CA ASN A 137 17.81 -4.70 13.53
C ASN A 137 17.23 -6.08 13.14
N PRO A 138 17.97 -6.99 12.46
CA PRO A 138 17.45 -8.25 11.89
C PRO A 138 16.62 -9.15 12.83
N ASN A 139 16.79 -9.00 14.15
CA ASN A 139 16.16 -9.81 15.19
C ASN A 139 14.99 -9.13 15.92
N GLN A 140 14.59 -7.90 15.55
CA GLN A 140 13.45 -7.23 16.17
C GLN A 140 12.12 -7.75 15.64
N LYS A 141 11.14 -7.89 16.54
CA LYS A 141 9.72 -7.98 16.14
C LYS A 141 9.33 -6.65 15.50
N THR A 142 8.74 -6.72 14.32
CA THR A 142 8.35 -5.56 13.50
C THR A 142 6.86 -5.25 13.57
N ILE A 143 6.14 -5.99 14.42
CA ILE A 143 4.71 -5.89 14.67
C ILE A 143 4.53 -6.10 16.18
N GLU A 144 3.87 -5.15 16.86
CA GLU A 144 3.51 -5.25 18.28
C GLU A 144 2.35 -6.24 18.50
#